data_AF-A0A3D0VY85-F1
#
_entry.id   AF-A0A3D0VY85-F1
#
_cell.length_a   1.000
_cell.length_b   1.000
_cell.length_c   1.000
_cell.angle_alpha   90.00
_cell.angle_beta   90.00
_cell.angle_gamma   90.00
#
_symmetry.space_group_name_H-M   'P 1'
#
loop_
_entity.id
_entity.type
_entity.pdbx_description
1 polymer ?
#
loop_
_entity_poly.entity_id
_entity_poly.type
_entity_poly.pdbx_seq_one_letter_code
_entity_poly.pdbx_strand_id
1 'polypeptide(L)' 'MTDLLKLTSLCQNLECEYILNAPMKDYTTFQIGGPCDILVRPYDEGQTA' A
#
# COMPACT_ATOMS: atom_id res chain seq x y z
N MET A 1 -13.78 7.15 -3.85
CA MET A 1 -12.80 8.26 -3.66
C MET A 1 -12.50 8.52 -2.18
N THR A 2 -13.47 8.34 -1.28
CA THR A 2 -13.33 8.57 0.17
C THR A 2 -12.42 7.56 0.88
N ASP A 3 -12.39 6.30 0.45
CA ASP A 3 -11.67 5.26 1.19
C ASP A 3 -10.15 5.30 0.97
N LEU A 4 -9.70 5.67 -0.24
CA LEU A 4 -8.28 5.87 -0.51
C LEU A 4 -7.70 6.98 0.39
N LEU A 5 -8.41 8.11 0.52
CA LEU A 5 -7.99 9.22 1.39
C LEU A 5 -7.92 8.79 2.87
N LYS A 6 -8.86 7.97 3.34
CA LYS A 6 -8.82 7.43 4.70
C LYS A 6 -7.62 6.51 4.88
N LEU A 7 -7.34 5.63 3.92
CA LEU A 7 -6.21 4.69 3.97
C LEU A 7 -4.87 5.43 3.94
N THR A 8 -4.70 6.44 3.09
CA THR A 8 -3.46 7.23 3.07
C THR A 8 -3.27 8.02 4.37
N SER A 9 -4.36 8.57 4.93
CA SER A 9 -4.31 9.27 6.22
C SER A 9 -3.94 8.32 7.36
N LEU A 10 -4.47 7.09 7.33
CA LEU A 10 -4.12 6.04 8.29
C LEU A 10 -2.63 5.67 8.18
N CYS A 11 -2.13 5.46 6.96
CA CYS A 11 -0.72 5.15 6.75
C CYS A 11 0.19 6.28 7.25
N GLN A 12 -0.19 7.54 7.02
CA GLN A 12 0.55 8.71 7.53
C GLN A 12 0.56 8.75 9.06
N ASN A 13 -0.59 8.51 9.72
CA ASN A 13 -0.68 8.51 11.17
C ASN A 13 0.11 7.37 11.83
N LEU A 14 0.24 6.24 11.12
CA LEU A 14 0.99 5.07 11.58
C LEU A 14 2.46 5.08 11.16
N GLU A 15 2.93 6.16 10.51
CA GLU A 15 4.27 6.25 9.90
C GLU A 15 4.59 5.04 9.01
N CYS A 16 3.57 4.53 8.31
CA CYS A 16 3.64 3.34 7.46
C CYS A 16 3.87 3.75 5.99
N GLU A 17 4.87 3.16 5.36
CA GLU A 17 5.18 3.44 3.95
C GLU A 17 4.07 2.91 3.05
N TYR A 18 3.67 3.70 2.06
CA TYR A 18 2.72 3.29 1.05
C TYR A 18 3.05 3.87 -0.33
N ILE A 19 2.62 3.18 -1.38
CA ILE A 19 2.81 3.57 -2.78
C ILE A 19 1.45 3.51 -3.49
N LEU A 20 1.02 4.61 -4.08
CA LEU A 20 -0.21 4.66 -4.88
C LEU A 20 0.05 4.15 -6.30
N ASN A 21 -0.93 3.46 -6.90
CA ASN A 21 -0.86 2.98 -8.28
C ASN A 21 0.37 2.09 -8.57
N ALA A 22 0.86 1.35 -7.57
CA ALA A 22 2.04 0.50 -7.72
C ALA A 22 1.76 -0.65 -8.71
N PRO A 23 2.57 -0.84 -9.76
CA PRO A 23 2.40 -1.94 -10.71
C PRO A 23 2.78 -3.26 -10.05
N MET A 24 1.82 -4.18 -9.89
CA MET A 24 2.05 -5.43 -9.15
C MET A 24 3.05 -6.36 -9.83
N LYS A 25 3.27 -6.22 -11.15
CA LYS A 25 4.34 -6.94 -11.86
C LYS A 25 5.74 -6.73 -11.26
N ASP A 26 5.99 -5.62 -10.57
CA ASP A 26 7.30 -5.35 -9.96
C ASP A 26 7.46 -6.09 -8.62
N TYR A 27 6.37 -6.66 -8.08
CA TYR A 27 6.30 -7.28 -6.76
C TYR A 27 5.91 -8.77 -6.78
N THR A 28 5.56 -9.32 -7.95
CA THR A 28 5.19 -10.73 -8.10
C THR A 28 6.32 -11.53 -8.75
N THR A 29 6.50 -12.78 -8.32
CA THR A 29 7.54 -13.68 -8.87
C THR A 29 7.36 -13.95 -10.36
N PHE A 30 6.10 -14.01 -10.83
CA PHE A 30 5.77 -14.17 -12.25
C PHE A 30 5.93 -12.89 -13.06
N GLN A 31 6.17 -11.74 -12.41
CA GLN A 31 6.28 -10.43 -13.05
C GLN A 31 5.04 -10.04 -13.86
N ILE A 32 3.87 -10.45 -13.38
CA ILE A 32 2.56 -10.17 -13.98
C ILE A 32 1.71 -9.50 -12.91
N GLY A 33 0.98 -8.45 -13.31
CA GLY A 33 0.03 -7.75 -12.45
C GLY A 33 -0.11 -6.29 -12.85
N GLY A 34 -1.36 -5.82 -12.92
CA GLY A 34 -1.69 -4.42 -13.16
C GLY A 34 -1.41 -3.53 -11.94
N PRO A 35 -1.72 -2.23 -12.04
CA PRO A 35 -1.61 -1.33 -10.90
C PRO A 35 -2.64 -1.68 -9.82
N CYS A 36 -2.22 -1.65 -8.56
CA CYS A 36 -3.12 -1.62 -7.41
C CYS A 36 -3.36 -0.17 -6.97
N ASP A 37 -4.51 0.14 -6.37
CA ASP A 37 -4.80 1.52 -5.93
C ASP A 37 -3.80 2.00 -4.86
N ILE A 38 -3.41 1.12 -3.93
CA ILE A 38 -2.43 1.38 -2.88
C ILE A 38 -1.69 0.08 -2.51
N LEU A 39 -0.36 0.16 -2.42
CA LEU A 39 0.52 -0.85 -1.87
C LEU A 39 1.06 -0.35 -0.53
N VAL A 40 0.70 -1.02 0.57
CA VAL A 40 1.15 -0.67 1.92
C VAL A 40 2.32 -1.58 2.32
N ARG A 41 3.35 -1.00 2.94
CA ARG A 41 4.56 -1.68 3.39
C ARG A 41 4.73 -1.49 4.90
N PRO A 42 4.05 -2.30 5.72
CA PRO A 42 4.25 -2.28 7.15
C PRO A 42 5.63 -2.86 7.50
N TYR A 43 6.29 -2.23 8.48
CA TYR A 43 7.56 -2.66 9.06
C TYR A 43 7.39 -3.23 10.47
N ASP A 44 6.33 -2.81 11.17
CA ASP A 44 6.04 -3.21 12.55
C ASP A 44 4.64 -3.82 12.67
N GLU A 45 4.46 -4.76 13.61
CA GLU A 45 3.17 -5.43 13.85
C GLU A 45 2.04 -4.43 14.16
N GLY A 46 2.36 -3.31 14.84
CA GLY A 46 1.42 -2.24 15.14
C GLY A 46 0.82 -1.54 13.91
N GLN A 47 1.41 -1.71 12.73
CA GLN A 47 0.92 -1.14 11.47
C GLN A 47 -0.03 -2.09 10.71
N THR A 48 -0.17 -3.32 11.18
CA THR A 48 -1.03 -4.38 10.58
C THR A 48 -2.28 -4.69 11.40
N ALA A 49 -2.38 -4.13 12.60
CA ALA A 49 -3.41 -4.42 13.60
C ALA A 49 -4.75 -3.72 13.33
#